data_AF-M0C775-F1
#
_entry.id   AF-M0C775-F1
#
_cell.length_a   1.000
_cell.length_b   1.000
_cell.length_c   1.000
_cell.angle_alpha   90.00
_cell.angle_beta   90.00
_cell.angle_gamma   90.00
#
_symmetry.space_group_name_H-M   'P 1'
#
loop_
_entity.id
_entity.type
_entity.pdbx_description
1 polymer ?
#
loop_
_entity_poly.entity_id
_entity_poly.type
_entity_poly.pdbx_seq_one_letter_code
_entity_poly.pdbx_strand_id
1 'polypeptide(L)'
;MGKFDELEAYGLVRSFHTSRESDAVDTLERIVSDPTADETWADRREAMLEEKIDVTEYVLSQLLTDVDEPTPGAPAQAERESESDADERGDPVPQ
;
A
#
# COMPACT_ATOMS: atom_id res chain seq x y z
N MET A 1 19.57 11.68 -3.38
CA MET A 1 18.21 11.24 -3.72
C MET A 1 17.29 12.43 -3.56
N GLY A 2 16.89 13.05 -4.67
CA GLY A 2 15.82 14.02 -4.70
C GLY A 2 14.48 13.33 -4.42
N LYS A 3 13.51 14.10 -3.92
CA LYS A 3 12.18 13.60 -3.53
C LYS A 3 11.42 12.93 -4.68
N PHE A 4 11.81 13.22 -5.93
CA PHE A 4 11.09 12.82 -7.14
C PHE A 4 11.94 11.99 -8.10
N ASP A 5 13.14 11.56 -7.72
CA ASP A 5 14.05 10.81 -8.62
C ASP A 5 13.37 9.58 -9.22
N GLU A 6 12.58 8.87 -8.41
CA GLU A 6 11.80 7.71 -8.86
C GLU A 6 10.72 8.10 -9.87
N LEU A 7 9.93 9.13 -9.59
CA LEU A 7 8.89 9.60 -10.52
C LEU A 7 9.48 10.14 -11.82
N GLU A 8 10.66 10.77 -11.74
CA GLU A 8 11.40 11.25 -12.90
C GLU A 8 11.94 10.08 -13.74
N ALA A 9 12.37 8.97 -13.12
CA ALA A 9 12.79 7.76 -13.83
C ALA A 9 11.67 7.15 -14.69
N TYR A 10 10.42 7.17 -14.22
CA TYR A 10 9.24 6.76 -15.01
C TYR A 10 8.69 7.89 -15.89
N GLY A 11 9.33 9.07 -15.93
CA GLY A 11 8.87 10.20 -16.75
C GLY A 11 7.54 10.81 -16.32
N LEU A 12 7.14 10.61 -15.07
CA LEU A 12 5.92 11.15 -14.46
C LEU A 12 6.12 12.60 -14.00
N VAL A 13 7.34 12.96 -13.62
CA VAL A 13 7.75 14.31 -13.25
C VAL A 13 8.95 14.73 -14.10
N ARG A 14 9.08 16.03 -14.35
CA ARG A 14 10.25 16.61 -15.01
C ARG A 14 10.76 17.76 -14.18
N SER A 15 12.05 17.75 -13.87
CA SER A 15 12.70 18.88 -13.20
C SER A 15 13.23 19.87 -14.24
N PHE A 16 13.11 21.17 -13.92
CA PHE A 16 13.67 22.24 -14.73
C PHE A 16 14.53 23.14 -13.85
N HIS A 17 15.66 23.56 -14.39
CA HIS A 17 16.48 24.56 -13.71
C HIS A 17 15.85 25.95 -13.95
N THR A 18 15.82 26.79 -12.91
CA THR A 18 15.17 28.13 -12.99
C THR A 18 15.80 29.05 -14.04
N SER A 19 17.05 28.79 -14.42
CA SER A 19 17.75 29.51 -15.50
C SER A 19 17.36 29.06 -16.92
N ARG A 20 16.48 28.05 -17.05
CA ARG A 20 16.04 27.44 -18.32
C ARG A 20 14.51 27.37 -18.39
N GLU A 21 13.84 28.47 -18.02
CA GLU A 21 12.38 28.57 -18.02
C GLU A 21 11.76 28.29 -19.40
N SER A 22 12.41 28.75 -20.48
CA SER A 22 11.95 28.48 -21.86
C SER A 22 11.76 26.98 -22.13
N ASP A 23 12.67 26.14 -21.66
CA ASP A 23 12.62 24.70 -21.88
C ASP A 23 11.44 24.05 -21.15
N ALA A 24 11.04 24.63 -20.02
CA ALA A 24 9.85 24.22 -19.28
C ALA A 24 8.57 24.56 -20.06
N VAL A 25 8.50 25.79 -20.60
CA VAL A 25 7.36 26.23 -21.43
C VAL A 25 7.24 25.37 -22.69
N ASP A 26 8.32 25.17 -23.43
CA ASP A 26 8.34 24.34 -24.65
C ASP A 26 7.88 22.90 -24.34
N THR A 27 8.28 22.37 -23.19
CA THR A 27 7.86 21.03 -22.76
C THR A 27 6.36 21.00 -22.43
N LEU A 28 5.83 22.03 -21.74
CA LEU A 28 4.41 22.13 -21.43
C LEU A 28 3.57 22.26 -22.70
N GLU A 29 3.99 23.10 -23.66
CA GLU A 29 3.30 23.25 -24.94
C GLU A 29 3.24 21.92 -25.71
N ARG A 30 4.35 21.17 -25.72
CA ARG A 30 4.40 19.84 -26.33
C ARG A 30 3.43 18.87 -25.66
N ILE A 31 3.35 18.88 -24.33
CA ILE A 31 2.44 17.99 -23.58
C ILE A 31 0.98 18.36 -23.84
N VAL A 32 0.63 19.64 -23.78
CA VAL A 32 -0.74 20.10 -24.01
C VAL A 32 -1.20 19.85 -25.46
N SER A 33 -0.27 19.88 -26.41
CA SER A 33 -0.57 19.61 -27.82
C SER A 33 -0.65 18.12 -28.16
N ASP A 34 -0.23 17.24 -27.25
CA ASP A 34 -0.24 15.79 -27.44
C ASP A 34 -1.61 15.22 -27.02
N PRO A 35 -2.45 14.75 -27.97
CA PRO A 35 -3.77 14.21 -27.65
C PRO A 35 -3.71 12.89 -26.87
N THR A 36 -2.54 12.25 -26.81
CA THR A 36 -2.31 10.98 -26.10
C THR A 36 -1.60 11.17 -24.76
N ALA A 37 -1.42 12.42 -24.31
CA ALA A 37 -0.71 12.71 -23.07
C ALA A 37 -1.33 12.01 -21.86
N ASP A 38 -2.66 11.98 -21.75
CA ASP A 38 -3.35 11.34 -20.64
C ASP A 38 -3.10 9.83 -20.61
N GLU A 39 -3.25 9.16 -21.75
CA GLU A 39 -2.97 7.73 -21.91
C GLU A 39 -1.50 7.43 -21.61
N THR A 40 -0.58 8.23 -22.15
CA THR A 40 0.86 8.09 -21.92
C THR A 40 1.22 8.21 -20.43
N TRP A 41 0.58 9.11 -19.68
CA TRP A 41 0.81 9.21 -18.23
C TRP A 41 0.16 8.06 -17.46
N ALA A 42 -0.99 7.55 -17.92
CA ALA A 42 -1.63 6.38 -17.35
C ALA A 42 -0.73 5.15 -17.47
N ASP A 43 -0.17 4.90 -18.66
CA ASP A 43 0.73 3.78 -18.93
C ASP A 43 2.01 3.85 -18.09
N ARG A 44 2.61 5.05 -17.96
CA ARG A 44 3.78 5.26 -17.09
C ARG A 44 3.47 4.97 -15.62
N ARG A 45 2.29 5.37 -15.15
CA ARG A 45 1.85 5.12 -13.77
C ARG A 45 1.63 3.63 -13.54
N GLU A 46 1.02 2.94 -14.50
CA GLU A 46 0.78 1.50 -14.45
C GLU A 46 2.11 0.73 -14.40
N ALA A 47 3.05 1.04 -15.30
CA ALA A 47 4.38 0.42 -15.31
C ALA A 47 5.13 0.63 -13.97
N MET A 48 5.07 1.84 -13.40
CA MET A 48 5.66 2.10 -12.08
C MET A 48 5.01 1.22 -11.00
N LEU A 49 3.69 1.07 -11.02
CA LEU A 49 2.94 0.31 -10.01
C LEU A 49 3.12 -1.20 -10.17
N GLU A 50 3.26 -1.72 -11.39
CA GLU A 50 3.51 -3.14 -11.67
C GLU A 50 4.85 -3.61 -11.08
N GLU A 51 5.85 -2.72 -11.03
CA GLU A 51 7.12 -3.00 -10.38
C GLU A 51 7.06 -2.90 -8.84
N LYS A 52 5.96 -2.37 -8.28
CA LYS A 52 5.77 -2.29 -6.83
C LYS A 52 5.09 -3.55 -6.31
N ILE A 53 5.70 -4.12 -5.28
CA ILE A 53 5.09 -5.19 -4.51
C ILE A 53 3.81 -4.65 -3.87
N ASP A 54 2.67 -5.31 -4.10
CA ASP A 54 1.49 -5.12 -3.28
C ASP A 54 1.80 -5.65 -1.87
N VAL A 55 2.04 -4.72 -0.95
CA VAL A 55 2.40 -5.06 0.44
C VAL A 55 1.26 -5.82 1.12
N THR A 56 0.01 -5.57 0.77
CA THR A 56 -1.14 -6.26 1.34
C THR A 56 -1.13 -7.71 0.89
N GLU A 57 -1.01 -7.95 -0.41
CA GLU A 57 -0.90 -9.30 -0.97
C GLU A 57 0.33 -10.03 -0.41
N TYR A 58 1.47 -9.35 -0.35
CA TYR A 58 2.69 -9.88 0.22
C TYR A 58 2.49 -10.30 1.68
N VAL A 59 1.92 -9.44 2.54
CA VAL A 59 1.67 -9.76 3.95
C VAL A 59 0.68 -10.91 4.10
N LEU A 60 -0.40 -10.93 3.30
CA LEU A 60 -1.35 -12.04 3.29
C LEU A 60 -0.67 -13.35 2.88
N SER A 61 0.21 -13.33 1.87
CA SER A 61 0.99 -14.51 1.47
C SER A 61 1.83 -15.04 2.63
N GLN A 62 2.48 -14.18 3.41
CA GLN A 62 3.30 -14.62 4.54
C GLN A 62 2.45 -15.18 5.69
N LEU A 63 1.32 -14.54 5.99
CA LEU A 63 0.44 -14.98 7.08
C LEU A 63 -0.34 -16.26 6.75
N LEU A 64 -0.72 -16.45 5.48
CA LEU A 64 -1.47 -17.62 5.02
C LEU A 64 -0.55 -18.78 4.61
N THR A 65 0.76 -18.56 4.43
CA THR A 65 1.73 -19.63 4.15
C THR A 65 1.84 -20.63 5.32
N ASP A 66 1.60 -20.18 6.56
CA ASP A 66 1.68 -21.01 7.77
C ASP A 66 0.31 -21.52 8.27
N VAL A 67 -0.77 -21.29 7.53
CA VAL A 67 -2.12 -21.71 7.92
C VAL A 67 -2.58 -22.83 6.97
N ASP A 68 -2.66 -24.05 7.49
CA ASP A 68 -3.31 -25.17 6.78
C ASP A 68 -4.71 -24.75 6.32
N GLU A 69 -5.05 -25.11 5.07
CA GLU A 69 -6.37 -24.88 4.48
C GLU A 69 -7.44 -25.44 5.44
N PRO A 70 -8.41 -24.62 5.91
CA PRO A 70 -9.42 -25.10 6.84
C PRO A 70 -10.21 -26.21 6.14
N THR A 71 -10.01 -27.45 6.59
CA THR A 71 -10.70 -28.61 6.03
C THR A 71 -12.20 -28.34 6.12
N PRO A 72 -12.93 -28.29 4.99
CA PRO A 72 -14.37 -28.03 5.03
C PRO A 72 -15.05 -29.23 5.68
N GLY A 73 -15.38 -29.12 6.97
CA GLY A 73 -16.08 -30.18 7.70
C GLY A 73 -15.74 -30.34 9.19
N ALA A 74 -14.78 -29.62 9.76
CA ALA A 74 -14.55 -29.67 11.20
C ALA A 74 -15.67 -28.89 11.94
N PRO A 75 -16.46 -29.53 12.83
CA PRO A 75 -17.47 -28.81 13.59
C PRO A 75 -16.75 -27.88 14.55
N ALA A 76 -17.22 -26.63 14.63
CA ALA A 76 -16.85 -25.70 15.69
C ALA A 76 -17.20 -26.34 17.04
N GLN A 77 -16.24 -27.02 17.65
CA GLN A 77 -16.44 -27.63 18.96
C GLN A 77 -16.58 -26.49 19.97
N ALA A 78 -17.77 -26.43 20.51
CA ALA A 78 -18.16 -25.63 21.64
C ALA A 78 -17.19 -25.84 22.80
N GLU A 79 -16.46 -24.79 23.18
CA GLU A 79 -16.02 -24.59 24.56
C GLU A 79 -16.92 -23.50 25.16
N ARG A 80 -18.18 -23.89 25.37
CA ARG A 80 -18.97 -23.38 26.48
C ARG A 80 -19.15 -24.54 27.44
N GLU A 81 -19.24 -24.20 28.72
CA GLU A 81 -19.38 -25.03 29.93
C GLU A 81 -18.03 -25.31 30.62
N SER A 82 -17.81 -25.03 31.91
CA SER A 82 -18.59 -24.38 32.98
C SER A 82 -17.65 -24.16 34.17
N GLU A 83 -18.04 -23.24 35.07
CA GLU A 83 -17.43 -22.82 36.33
C GLU A 83 -16.76 -23.89 37.23
N SER A 84 -15.74 -23.45 37.98
CA SER A 84 -15.44 -23.95 39.33
C SER A 84 -14.96 -22.80 40.23
N ASP A 85 -15.85 -22.44 41.14
CA ASP A 85 -15.85 -21.51 42.26
C ASP A 85 -14.56 -21.46 43.14
N ALA A 86 -14.18 -20.25 43.60
CA ALA A 86 -13.50 -20.04 44.89
C ALA A 86 -13.59 -18.56 45.33
N ASP A 87 -14.46 -18.38 46.31
CA ASP A 87 -14.87 -17.23 47.10
C ASP A 87 -13.77 -16.43 47.86
N GLU A 88 -14.11 -15.17 48.16
CA GLU A 88 -13.70 -14.35 49.32
C GLU A 88 -12.26 -13.74 49.46
N ARG A 89 -12.13 -12.42 49.26
CA ARG A 89 -11.87 -11.37 50.30
C ARG A 89 -11.42 -10.02 49.71
N GLY A 90 -11.96 -8.93 50.28
CA GLY A 90 -11.65 -7.51 49.97
C GLY A 90 -10.18 -7.11 50.19
N ASP A 91 -9.70 -5.99 49.64
CA ASP A 91 -10.01 -4.63 50.09
C ASP A 91 -9.71 -3.55 49.02
N PRO A 92 -10.22 -2.30 49.18
CA PRO A 92 -10.23 -1.26 48.16
C PRO A 92 -8.93 -0.45 48.02
N VAL A 93 -8.80 0.16 46.83
CA VAL A 93 -7.69 1.01 46.36
C VAL A 93 -7.59 2.31 47.17
N PRO A 94 -6.40 2.69 47.70
CA PRO A 94 -6.21 4.00 48.31
C PRO A 94 -5.97 5.10 47.25
N GLN A 95 -6.49 6.30 47.53
CA GLN A 95 -6.26 7.53 46.77
C GLN A 95 -4.89 8.14 47.04
#